data_AF-A0A958ZQA0-F1
#
_entry.id   AF-A0A958ZQA0-F1
#
_cell.length_a   1.000
_cell.length_b   1.000
_cell.length_c   1.000
_cell.angle_alpha   90.00
_cell.angle_beta   90.00
_cell.angle_gamma   90.00
#
_symmetry.space_group_name_H-M   'P 1'
#
loop_
_entity.id
_entity.type
_entity.pdbx_description
1 polymer ?
#
loop_
_entity_poly.entity_id
_entity_poly.type
_entity_poly.pdbx_seq_one_letter_code
_entity_poly.pdbx_strand_id
1 'polypeptide(L)'
;MQILKTISVGFIGAALLAGCKAGGDNQGREYAPNMYHSVAYEPLTQITDESAGTWVNSLDNGRGEYFNSNKYNPHRMNMREPAPNTVKRNKQGWLPYRLGKDDLIAAAENKNPLDSSAAIIAEGKALYAVYCNHCHGPKGQGDGKVATGVTIDGVEKGLVGGVANLTGEAYLNITEGHIFHVITWGKGLMQAHGSQVSPEDRWKIAKYVKTLQKK
;
A
#
# COMPACT_ATOMS: atom_id res chain seq x y z
N MET A 1 -11.55 -22.80 -58.46
CA MET A 1 -10.29 -23.02 -57.72
C MET A 1 -9.63 -21.71 -57.24
N GLN A 2 -9.69 -20.61 -57.99
CA GLN A 2 -9.12 -19.30 -57.58
C GLN A 2 -9.83 -18.66 -56.38
N ILE A 3 -11.18 -18.67 -56.34
CA ILE A 3 -11.96 -18.04 -55.26
C ILE A 3 -11.71 -18.70 -53.90
N LEU A 4 -11.60 -20.03 -53.85
CA LEU A 4 -11.25 -20.76 -52.61
C LEU A 4 -9.84 -20.38 -52.11
N LYS A 5 -8.86 -20.23 -53.01
CA LYS A 5 -7.51 -19.78 -52.64
C LYS A 5 -7.52 -18.37 -52.06
N THR A 6 -8.29 -17.45 -52.64
CA THR A 6 -8.39 -16.07 -52.14
C THR A 6 -9.05 -16.01 -50.75
N ILE A 7 -10.09 -16.82 -50.51
CA ILE A 7 -10.74 -16.92 -49.20
C ILE A 7 -9.78 -17.52 -48.16
N SER A 8 -9.05 -18.59 -48.50
CA SER A 8 -8.07 -19.20 -47.59
C SER A 8 -6.92 -18.23 -47.23
N VAL A 9 -6.41 -17.49 -48.21
CA VAL A 9 -5.37 -16.46 -47.97
C VAL A 9 -5.91 -15.32 -47.10
N GLY A 10 -7.14 -14.87 -47.36
CA GLY A 10 -7.81 -13.85 -46.54
C GLY A 10 -8.03 -14.31 -45.09
N PHE A 11 -8.42 -15.57 -44.90
CA PHE A 11 -8.63 -16.15 -43.57
C PHE A 11 -7.32 -16.33 -42.80
N ILE A 12 -6.25 -16.79 -43.46
CA ILE A 12 -4.90 -16.89 -42.85
C ILE A 12 -4.38 -15.51 -42.46
N GLY A 13 -4.53 -14.50 -43.33
CA GLY A 13 -4.15 -13.12 -43.03
C GLY A 13 -4.90 -12.54 -41.83
N ALA A 14 -6.20 -12.76 -41.74
CA ALA A 14 -7.02 -12.32 -40.61
C ALA A 14 -6.66 -13.05 -39.30
N ALA A 15 -6.39 -14.37 -39.35
CA ALA A 15 -5.98 -15.16 -38.19
C ALA A 15 -4.60 -14.74 -37.64
N LEU A 16 -3.65 -14.42 -38.52
CA LEU A 16 -2.33 -13.91 -38.12
C LEU A 16 -2.40 -12.55 -37.44
N LEU A 17 -3.30 -11.66 -37.89
CA LEU A 17 -3.53 -10.35 -37.27
C LEU A 17 -4.25 -10.46 -35.91
N ALA A 18 -5.13 -11.46 -35.74
CA ALA A 18 -5.85 -11.69 -34.48
C ALA A 18 -5.00 -12.41 -33.41
N GLY A 19 -3.92 -13.11 -33.80
CA GLY A 19 -3.09 -13.91 -32.90
C GLY A 19 -2.05 -13.13 -32.07
N CYS A 20 -1.74 -11.88 -32.44
CA CYS A 20 -0.75 -11.05 -31.75
C CYS A 20 -1.40 -10.05 -30.79
N LYS A 21 -2.27 -10.52 -29.90
CA LYS A 21 -2.86 -9.69 -28.84
C LYS A 21 -2.12 -9.93 -27.53
N ALA A 22 -1.72 -8.87 -26.84
CA ALA A 22 -1.26 -8.97 -25.46
C ALA A 22 -2.40 -9.55 -24.58
N GLY A 23 -2.08 -10.48 -23.69
CA GLY A 23 -3.08 -11.13 -22.84
C GLY A 23 -2.48 -12.18 -21.92
N GLY A 24 -3.01 -12.26 -20.69
CA GLY A 24 -2.46 -13.12 -19.64
C GLY A 24 -0.99 -12.79 -19.39
N ASP A 25 -0.13 -13.80 -19.53
CA ASP A 25 1.32 -13.68 -19.33
C ASP A 25 2.06 -13.14 -20.57
N ASN A 26 1.36 -12.92 -21.70
CA ASN A 26 1.96 -12.36 -22.90
C ASN A 26 1.83 -10.83 -22.90
N GLN A 27 2.95 -10.15 -22.68
CA GLN A 27 3.06 -8.69 -22.68
C GLN A 27 2.82 -8.05 -24.06
N GLY A 28 2.77 -8.86 -25.12
CA GLY A 28 2.61 -8.40 -26.50
C GLY A 28 3.94 -8.10 -27.19
N ARG A 29 3.85 -7.46 -28.36
CA ARG A 29 5.03 -7.00 -29.11
C ARG A 29 5.11 -5.48 -29.02
N GLU A 30 6.29 -4.99 -28.74
CA GLU A 30 6.58 -3.55 -28.73
C GLU A 30 7.23 -3.16 -30.07
N TYR A 31 6.86 -1.99 -30.59
CA TYR A 31 7.47 -1.39 -31.77
C TYR A 31 8.30 -0.17 -31.34
N ALA A 32 9.56 -0.14 -31.75
CA ALA A 32 10.53 0.91 -31.39
C ALA A 32 10.57 1.26 -29.87
N PRO A 33 10.83 0.29 -28.98
CA PRO A 33 10.77 0.48 -27.53
C PRO A 33 11.98 1.23 -26.92
N ASN A 34 12.71 1.99 -27.73
CA ASN A 34 13.79 2.84 -27.24
C ASN A 34 13.23 3.80 -26.19
N MET A 35 13.88 3.89 -25.04
CA MET A 35 13.46 4.73 -23.91
C MET A 35 12.13 4.35 -23.23
N TYR A 36 11.53 3.18 -23.51
CA TYR A 36 10.33 2.73 -22.78
C TYR A 36 10.66 2.24 -21.37
N HIS A 37 11.86 1.69 -21.21
CA HIS A 37 12.41 1.29 -19.93
C HIS A 37 13.38 2.36 -19.44
N SER A 38 13.16 2.82 -18.20
CA SER A 38 14.06 3.79 -17.56
C SER A 38 15.46 3.17 -17.41
N VAL A 39 16.47 3.82 -18.02
CA VAL A 39 17.89 3.56 -17.72
C VAL A 39 18.23 3.95 -16.28
N ALA A 40 17.51 4.94 -15.74
CA ALA A 40 17.62 5.36 -14.35
C ALA A 40 17.06 4.29 -13.39
N TYR A 41 17.55 4.31 -12.15
CA TYR A 41 17.02 3.46 -11.10
C TYR A 41 15.61 3.88 -10.70
N GLU A 42 14.62 3.13 -11.15
CA GLU A 42 13.24 3.25 -10.67
C GLU A 42 13.09 2.50 -9.33
N PRO A 43 12.39 3.09 -8.34
CA PRO A 43 12.31 2.53 -6.99
C PRO A 43 11.84 1.07 -6.92
N LEU A 44 10.79 0.72 -7.67
CA LEU A 44 10.09 -0.56 -7.54
C LEU A 44 10.23 -1.49 -8.75
N THR A 45 11.01 -1.11 -9.75
CA THR A 45 11.30 -2.01 -10.89
C THR A 45 12.61 -2.74 -10.67
N GLN A 46 12.68 -3.99 -11.10
CA GLN A 46 13.87 -4.80 -10.89
C GLN A 46 14.11 -5.74 -12.07
N ILE A 47 14.62 -5.20 -13.18
CA ILE A 47 15.06 -6.00 -14.33
C ILE A 47 16.49 -6.48 -14.06
N THR A 48 16.64 -7.76 -13.74
CA THR A 48 17.91 -8.35 -13.31
C THR A 48 18.72 -8.97 -14.43
N ASP A 49 18.10 -9.22 -15.59
CA ASP A 49 18.74 -9.71 -16.80
C ASP A 49 19.55 -8.60 -17.47
N GLU A 50 20.87 -8.73 -17.49
CA GLU A 50 21.77 -7.74 -18.06
C GLU A 50 21.74 -7.69 -19.59
N SER A 51 21.14 -8.70 -20.24
CA SER A 51 20.97 -8.75 -21.70
C SER A 51 19.63 -8.19 -22.17
N ALA A 52 18.74 -7.84 -21.24
CA ALA A 52 17.40 -7.34 -21.56
C ALA A 52 17.47 -6.02 -22.36
N GLY A 53 16.92 -6.03 -23.57
CA GLY A 53 16.95 -4.86 -24.46
C GLY A 53 18.27 -4.69 -25.24
N THR A 54 19.14 -5.70 -25.31
CA THR A 54 20.39 -5.62 -26.11
C THR A 54 20.12 -5.29 -27.60
N TRP A 55 18.99 -5.74 -28.14
CA TRP A 55 18.64 -5.56 -29.56
C TRP A 55 18.21 -4.13 -29.93
N VAL A 56 17.84 -3.31 -28.94
CA VAL A 56 17.57 -1.87 -29.12
C VAL A 56 18.68 -1.00 -28.55
N ASN A 57 19.76 -1.61 -28.05
CA ASN A 57 20.69 -0.94 -27.17
C ASN A 57 21.38 0.24 -27.84
N SER A 58 21.10 1.43 -27.31
CA SER A 58 21.77 2.68 -27.66
C SER A 58 22.99 2.98 -26.76
N LEU A 59 23.27 2.13 -25.76
CA LEU A 59 24.30 2.33 -24.74
C LEU A 59 25.59 1.57 -25.06
N ASP A 60 26.74 2.26 -25.08
CA ASP A 60 28.08 1.67 -25.25
C ASP A 60 28.68 1.17 -23.92
N ASN A 61 27.85 0.55 -23.08
CA ASN A 61 28.23 0.12 -21.72
C ASN A 61 28.22 -1.40 -21.52
N GLY A 62 27.97 -2.16 -22.59
CA GLY A 62 27.96 -3.63 -22.57
C GLY A 62 26.76 -4.26 -21.87
N ARG A 63 25.71 -3.50 -21.55
CA ARG A 63 24.47 -3.99 -20.90
C ARG A 63 23.28 -3.62 -21.77
N GLY A 64 22.24 -4.45 -21.75
CA GLY A 64 21.00 -4.18 -22.45
C GLY A 64 20.27 -2.96 -21.88
N GLU A 65 19.59 -2.21 -22.75
CA GLU A 65 18.96 -0.93 -22.42
C GLU A 65 17.91 -1.02 -21.30
N TYR A 66 17.31 -2.20 -21.10
CA TYR A 66 16.24 -2.39 -20.12
C TYR A 66 16.77 -2.79 -18.75
N PHE A 67 18.04 -3.18 -18.65
CA PHE A 67 18.63 -3.52 -17.37
C PHE A 67 18.62 -2.29 -16.45
N ASN A 68 17.95 -2.39 -15.29
CA ASN A 68 17.81 -1.26 -14.37
C ASN A 68 17.93 -1.63 -12.89
N SER A 69 18.43 -2.82 -12.58
CA SER A 69 18.66 -3.24 -11.18
C SER A 69 20.02 -2.79 -10.66
N ASN A 70 20.14 -2.53 -9.35
CA ASN A 70 21.44 -2.24 -8.76
C ASN A 70 22.15 -3.53 -8.31
N LYS A 71 23.17 -3.97 -9.06
CA LYS A 71 23.92 -5.21 -8.78
C LYS A 71 24.68 -5.21 -7.45
N TYR A 72 24.94 -4.05 -6.87
CA TYR A 72 25.70 -3.90 -5.63
C TYR A 72 24.80 -3.94 -4.37
N ASN A 73 23.49 -3.83 -4.55
CA ASN A 73 22.54 -3.86 -3.45
C ASN A 73 22.10 -5.31 -3.14
N PRO A 74 21.80 -5.61 -1.87
CA PRO A 74 21.14 -6.86 -1.49
C PRO A 74 19.89 -7.08 -2.37
N HIS A 75 19.67 -8.33 -2.78
CA HIS A 75 18.55 -8.69 -3.66
C HIS A 75 18.46 -7.91 -4.98
N ARG A 76 19.50 -7.18 -5.41
CA ARG A 76 19.50 -6.31 -6.61
C ARG A 76 18.43 -5.22 -6.64
N MET A 77 17.93 -4.81 -5.48
CA MET A 77 16.88 -3.78 -5.38
C MET A 77 17.46 -2.36 -5.52
N ASN A 78 16.65 -1.44 -6.05
CA ASN A 78 17.03 -0.04 -6.17
C ASN A 78 16.79 0.76 -4.87
N MET A 79 15.87 0.30 -4.02
CA MET A 79 15.61 0.90 -2.72
C MET A 79 16.70 0.55 -1.70
N ARG A 80 17.12 1.53 -0.91
CA ARG A 80 18.03 1.35 0.22
C ARG A 80 17.30 1.67 1.51
N GLU A 81 17.67 0.96 2.56
CA GLU A 81 17.31 1.41 3.90
C GLU A 81 18.03 2.74 4.20
N PRO A 82 17.33 3.72 4.79
CA PRO A 82 17.97 4.94 5.25
C PRO A 82 18.98 4.61 6.34
N ALA A 83 20.04 5.41 6.45
CA ALA A 83 21.03 5.22 7.51
C ALA A 83 20.36 5.25 8.90
N PRO A 84 20.79 4.41 9.85
CA PRO A 84 20.21 4.37 11.18
C PRO A 84 20.19 5.76 11.84
N ASN A 85 19.15 6.05 12.62
CA ASN A 85 18.96 7.31 13.35
C ASN A 85 18.86 8.58 12.49
N THR A 86 18.63 8.46 11.18
CA THR A 86 18.36 9.62 10.33
C THR A 86 16.96 10.18 10.56
N VAL A 87 16.86 11.52 10.54
CA VAL A 87 15.59 12.23 10.72
C VAL A 87 15.33 13.07 9.48
N LYS A 88 14.24 12.76 8.76
CA LYS A 88 13.82 13.57 7.61
C LYS A 88 13.23 14.90 8.06
N ARG A 89 13.46 15.97 7.29
CA ARG A 89 12.72 17.23 7.46
C ARG A 89 11.27 17.01 7.03
N ASN A 90 10.32 17.56 7.79
CA ASN A 90 8.90 17.56 7.44
C ASN A 90 8.32 18.96 7.60
N LYS A 91 7.18 19.21 6.96
CA LYS A 91 6.53 20.53 6.93
C LYS A 91 6.13 21.02 8.33
N GLN A 92 5.79 20.10 9.22
CA GLN A 92 5.31 20.38 10.56
C GLN A 92 6.45 20.56 11.60
N GLY A 93 7.71 20.33 11.21
CA GLY A 93 8.84 20.34 12.14
C GLY A 93 8.80 19.24 13.21
N TRP A 94 7.98 18.20 13.03
CA TRP A 94 7.81 17.14 14.02
C TRP A 94 9.06 16.29 14.14
N LEU A 95 9.46 16.00 15.38
CA LEU A 95 10.49 15.01 15.65
C LEU A 95 9.90 13.59 15.53
N PRO A 96 10.74 12.57 15.30
CA PRO A 96 10.30 11.19 15.29
C PRO A 96 9.59 10.84 16.60
N TYR A 97 8.55 10.04 16.51
CA TYR A 97 7.89 9.50 17.68
C TYR A 97 8.83 8.50 18.39
N ARG A 98 9.19 8.79 19.65
CA ARG A 98 10.24 8.05 20.39
C ARG A 98 9.73 7.09 21.45
N LEU A 99 8.43 7.11 21.75
CA LEU A 99 7.85 6.20 22.73
C LEU A 99 7.86 4.77 22.16
N GLY A 100 8.36 3.82 22.95
CA GLY A 100 8.40 2.41 22.62
C GLY A 100 7.03 1.75 22.78
N LYS A 101 6.86 0.53 22.25
CA LYS A 101 5.56 -0.17 22.20
C LYS A 101 4.84 -0.31 23.54
N ASP A 102 5.57 -0.37 24.65
CA ASP A 102 5.00 -0.60 25.98
C ASP A 102 4.68 0.71 26.73
N ASP A 103 5.03 1.87 26.16
CA ASP A 103 4.84 3.20 26.76
C ASP A 103 3.42 3.75 26.61
N LEU A 104 2.39 2.90 26.75
CA LEU A 104 0.99 3.26 26.52
C LEU A 104 0.48 4.39 27.45
N ILE A 105 0.99 4.45 28.68
CA ILE A 105 0.58 5.46 29.67
C ILE A 105 1.12 6.84 29.25
N ALA A 106 2.43 6.94 29.00
CA ALA A 106 3.05 8.18 28.50
C ALA A 106 2.47 8.59 27.15
N ALA A 107 2.13 7.61 26.30
CA ALA A 107 1.50 7.89 25.02
C ALA A 107 0.10 8.49 25.16
N ALA A 108 -0.66 8.08 26.18
CA ALA A 108 -1.99 8.62 26.44
C ALA A 108 -1.96 10.10 26.83
N GLU A 109 -0.85 10.60 27.37
CA GLU A 109 -0.65 12.01 27.73
C GLU A 109 -0.35 12.90 26.51
N ASN A 110 0.07 12.30 25.38
CA ASN A 110 0.33 13.06 24.16
C ASN A 110 -0.96 13.65 23.59
N LYS A 111 -0.99 14.97 23.50
CA LYS A 111 -2.08 15.71 22.90
C LYS A 111 -1.92 15.77 21.40
N ASN A 112 -3.03 15.60 20.70
CA ASN A 112 -3.08 15.75 19.25
C ASN A 112 -2.79 17.22 18.88
N PRO A 113 -1.75 17.49 18.07
CA PRO A 113 -1.38 18.85 17.70
C PRO A 113 -2.29 19.45 16.60
N LEU A 114 -3.15 18.64 15.96
CA LEU A 114 -4.01 19.09 14.88
C LEU A 114 -5.27 19.79 15.41
N ASP A 115 -5.72 20.80 14.67
CA ASP A 115 -7.00 21.45 14.91
C ASP A 115 -8.18 20.48 14.79
N SER A 116 -9.35 20.90 15.27
CA SER A 116 -10.59 20.11 15.18
C SER A 116 -11.50 20.61 14.06
N SER A 117 -10.92 21.07 12.95
CA SER A 117 -11.69 21.53 11.79
C SER A 117 -12.49 20.39 11.16
N ALA A 118 -13.60 20.73 10.51
CA ALA A 118 -14.43 19.76 9.80
C ALA A 118 -13.65 19.05 8.68
N ALA A 119 -12.70 19.74 8.04
CA ALA A 119 -11.82 19.18 7.02
C ALA A 119 -10.93 18.05 7.58
N ILE A 120 -10.27 18.29 8.71
CA ILE A 120 -9.42 17.28 9.38
C ILE A 120 -10.22 16.05 9.81
N ILE A 121 -11.44 16.24 10.32
CA ILE A 121 -12.32 15.12 10.69
C ILE A 121 -12.77 14.34 9.44
N ALA A 122 -13.08 15.02 8.33
CA ALA A 122 -13.46 14.38 7.08
C ALA A 122 -12.31 13.56 6.48
N GLU A 123 -11.08 14.08 6.50
CA GLU A 123 -9.88 13.34 6.10
C GLU A 123 -9.65 12.13 7.02
N GLY A 124 -9.77 12.31 8.33
CA GLY A 124 -9.68 11.22 9.31
C GLY A 124 -10.71 10.10 9.07
N LYS A 125 -11.93 10.46 8.66
CA LYS A 125 -12.97 9.49 8.26
C LYS A 125 -12.57 8.71 7.01
N ALA A 126 -12.03 9.39 5.99
CA ALA A 126 -11.58 8.74 4.76
C ALA A 126 -10.43 7.76 5.05
N LEU A 127 -9.45 8.19 5.86
CA LEU A 127 -8.34 7.35 6.29
C LEU A 127 -8.81 6.14 7.11
N TYR A 128 -9.76 6.33 8.04
CA TYR A 128 -10.35 5.23 8.80
C TYR A 128 -11.06 4.21 7.89
N ALA A 129 -11.75 4.68 6.86
CA ALA A 129 -12.43 3.81 5.91
C ALA A 129 -11.44 2.92 5.12
N VAL A 130 -10.23 3.43 4.83
CA VAL A 130 -9.17 2.70 4.12
C VAL A 130 -8.43 1.73 5.03
N TYR A 131 -8.04 2.17 6.24
CA TYR A 131 -7.11 1.41 7.09
C TYR A 131 -7.76 0.64 8.23
N CYS A 132 -8.93 1.05 8.72
CA CYS A 132 -9.46 0.58 10.01
C CYS A 132 -10.80 -0.15 9.89
N ASN A 133 -11.67 0.29 8.97
CA ASN A 133 -13.04 -0.20 8.82
C ASN A 133 -13.12 -1.72 8.57
N HIS A 134 -12.18 -2.28 7.82
CA HIS A 134 -12.17 -3.72 7.50
C HIS A 134 -12.20 -4.63 8.74
N CYS A 135 -11.62 -4.19 9.86
CA CYS A 135 -11.65 -4.91 11.13
C CYS A 135 -12.64 -4.28 12.13
N HIS A 136 -12.57 -2.95 12.33
CA HIS A 136 -13.34 -2.27 13.37
C HIS A 136 -14.77 -1.91 12.96
N GLY A 137 -15.13 -2.08 11.69
CA GLY A 137 -16.44 -1.74 11.13
C GLY A 137 -16.65 -0.22 10.94
N PRO A 138 -17.67 0.20 10.17
CA PRO A 138 -17.86 1.60 9.81
C PRO A 138 -18.23 2.49 11.00
N LYS A 139 -18.81 1.89 12.04
CA LYS A 139 -19.19 2.54 13.30
C LYS A 139 -18.20 2.29 14.43
N GLY A 140 -17.11 1.57 14.19
CA GLY A 140 -16.13 1.23 15.23
C GLY A 140 -16.61 0.16 16.22
N GLN A 141 -17.57 -0.69 15.84
CA GLN A 141 -18.18 -1.68 16.73
C GLN A 141 -17.42 -3.01 16.81
N GLY A 142 -16.29 -3.14 16.10
CA GLY A 142 -15.51 -4.39 16.06
C GLY A 142 -16.13 -5.45 15.14
N ASP A 143 -17.04 -5.03 14.25
CA ASP A 143 -17.88 -5.87 13.41
C ASP A 143 -17.48 -5.84 11.92
N GLY A 144 -16.26 -5.38 11.61
CA GLY A 144 -15.73 -5.37 10.25
C GLY A 144 -15.64 -6.77 9.65
N LYS A 145 -15.64 -6.86 8.31
CA LYS A 145 -15.65 -8.15 7.59
C LYS A 145 -14.47 -9.07 7.91
N VAL A 146 -13.32 -8.54 8.34
CA VAL A 146 -12.19 -9.36 8.80
C VAL A 146 -12.48 -9.97 10.17
N ALA A 147 -13.24 -9.25 11.02
CA ALA A 147 -13.60 -9.67 12.37
C ALA A 147 -14.75 -10.69 12.37
N THR A 148 -15.81 -10.40 11.63
CA THR A 148 -17.02 -11.24 11.56
C THR A 148 -16.91 -12.33 10.50
N GLY A 149 -16.16 -12.06 9.43
CA GLY A 149 -15.88 -13.02 8.37
C GLY A 149 -16.78 -12.92 7.17
N VAL A 150 -16.78 -14.04 6.44
CA VAL A 150 -17.73 -14.33 5.38
C VAL A 150 -18.40 -15.66 5.70
N THR A 151 -19.63 -15.84 5.23
CA THR A 151 -20.32 -17.12 5.31
C THR A 151 -19.58 -18.16 4.48
N ILE A 152 -19.06 -19.20 5.14
CA ILE A 152 -18.50 -20.39 4.49
C ILE A 152 -19.29 -21.58 5.03
N ASP A 153 -19.91 -22.35 4.13
CA ASP A 153 -20.73 -23.53 4.47
C ASP A 153 -21.85 -23.25 5.49
N GLY A 154 -22.48 -22.07 5.41
CA GLY A 154 -23.57 -21.66 6.28
C GLY A 154 -23.14 -21.16 7.68
N VAL A 155 -21.84 -21.05 7.93
CA VAL A 155 -21.27 -20.53 9.18
C VAL A 155 -20.49 -19.25 8.91
N GLU A 156 -20.74 -18.19 9.69
CA GLU A 156 -19.90 -16.97 9.66
C GLU A 156 -18.54 -17.27 10.29
N LYS A 157 -17.46 -17.12 9.51
CA LYS A 157 -16.11 -17.39 9.97
C LYS A 157 -15.19 -16.18 9.78
N GLY A 158 -14.95 -15.46 10.88
CA GLY A 158 -13.96 -14.38 10.96
C GLY A 158 -12.52 -14.89 10.91
N LEU A 159 -11.62 -14.09 10.35
CA LEU A 159 -10.18 -14.37 10.38
C LEU A 159 -9.58 -14.01 11.75
N VAL A 160 -10.08 -12.94 12.37
CA VAL A 160 -9.54 -12.40 13.63
C VAL A 160 -10.68 -12.17 14.62
N GLY A 161 -10.73 -12.99 15.67
CA GLY A 161 -11.65 -12.78 16.79
C GLY A 161 -11.17 -11.67 17.74
N GLY A 162 -12.11 -11.09 18.50
CA GLY A 162 -11.79 -10.16 19.57
C GLY A 162 -11.35 -8.75 19.12
N VAL A 163 -11.77 -8.31 17.94
CA VAL A 163 -11.53 -6.93 17.50
C VAL A 163 -12.23 -5.95 18.44
N ALA A 164 -11.50 -4.94 18.91
CA ALA A 164 -12.02 -3.98 19.87
C ALA A 164 -13.21 -3.18 19.31
N ASN A 165 -14.30 -3.16 20.07
CA ASN A 165 -15.38 -2.19 19.89
C ASN A 165 -14.93 -0.83 20.44
N LEU A 166 -14.52 0.05 19.54
CA LEU A 166 -14.04 1.40 19.85
C LEU A 166 -15.11 2.27 20.50
N THR A 167 -16.40 1.96 20.30
CA THR A 167 -17.55 2.64 20.92
C THR A 167 -18.04 1.95 22.20
N GLY A 168 -17.43 0.83 22.59
CA GLY A 168 -17.74 0.12 23.83
C GLY A 168 -17.18 0.84 25.06
N GLU A 169 -17.81 0.65 26.21
CA GLU A 169 -17.48 1.32 27.47
C GLU A 169 -15.98 1.25 27.84
N ALA A 170 -15.35 0.10 27.59
CA ALA A 170 -13.91 -0.12 27.83
C ALA A 170 -12.98 0.84 27.04
N TYR A 171 -13.48 1.44 25.95
CA TYR A 171 -12.67 2.26 25.04
C TYR A 171 -13.14 3.71 24.92
N LEU A 172 -14.31 4.09 25.44
CA LEU A 172 -14.83 5.47 25.33
C LEU A 172 -13.87 6.53 25.89
N ASN A 173 -13.16 6.20 26.97
CA ASN A 173 -12.29 7.11 27.70
C ASN A 173 -10.83 7.10 27.25
N ILE A 174 -10.47 6.35 26.20
CA ILE A 174 -9.10 6.38 25.68
C ILE A 174 -8.80 7.75 25.03
N THR A 175 -7.57 8.23 25.18
CA THR A 175 -7.15 9.51 24.61
C THR A 175 -6.75 9.37 23.15
N GLU A 176 -6.69 10.49 22.42
CA GLU A 176 -6.18 10.50 21.04
C GLU A 176 -4.73 10.01 20.97
N GLY A 177 -3.90 10.32 21.98
CA GLY A 177 -2.52 9.84 22.09
C GLY A 177 -2.42 8.32 22.25
N HIS A 178 -3.34 7.70 23.00
CA HIS A 178 -3.44 6.25 23.08
C HIS A 178 -3.77 5.63 21.71
N ILE A 179 -4.73 6.20 20.99
CA ILE A 179 -5.13 5.70 19.66
C ILE A 179 -3.96 5.84 18.68
N PHE A 180 -3.29 7.00 18.65
CA PHE A 180 -2.10 7.23 17.83
C PHE A 180 -1.01 6.19 18.09
N HIS A 181 -0.77 5.84 19.36
CA HIS A 181 0.23 4.86 19.75
C HIS A 181 -0.11 3.45 19.28
N VAL A 182 -1.37 3.03 19.46
CA VAL A 182 -1.85 1.72 19.01
C VAL A 182 -1.76 1.61 17.49
N ILE A 183 -2.06 2.67 16.73
CA ILE A 183 -1.87 2.66 15.27
C ILE A 183 -0.37 2.54 14.93
N THR A 184 0.51 3.18 15.72
CA THR A 184 1.96 3.17 15.49
C THR A 184 2.59 1.80 15.73
N TRP A 185 2.29 1.16 16.85
CA TRP A 185 2.98 -0.07 17.30
C TRP A 185 2.13 -1.34 17.26
N GLY A 186 0.82 -1.21 17.04
CA GLY A 186 -0.13 -2.32 17.21
C GLY A 186 -0.44 -2.60 18.68
N LYS A 187 -1.45 -3.45 18.92
CA LYS A 187 -1.84 -3.92 20.26
C LYS A 187 -2.55 -5.26 20.16
N GLY A 188 -2.10 -6.25 20.94
CA GLY A 188 -2.62 -7.62 20.86
C GLY A 188 -2.44 -8.18 19.44
N LEU A 189 -3.55 -8.60 18.82
CA LEU A 189 -3.56 -9.12 17.44
C LEU A 189 -3.55 -8.02 16.36
N MET A 190 -3.78 -6.76 16.73
CA MET A 190 -3.69 -5.64 15.79
C MET A 190 -2.22 -5.34 15.46
N GLN A 191 -1.84 -5.51 14.20
CA GLN A 191 -0.50 -5.22 13.70
C GLN A 191 -0.20 -3.71 13.68
N ALA A 192 1.09 -3.37 13.65
CA ALA A 192 1.55 -1.99 13.51
C ALA A 192 1.21 -1.42 12.12
N HIS A 193 0.58 -0.25 12.07
CA HIS A 193 0.29 0.46 10.84
C HIS A 193 1.27 1.61 10.59
N GLY A 194 2.30 1.74 11.42
CA GLY A 194 3.24 2.86 11.39
C GLY A 194 4.08 3.00 10.12
N SER A 195 4.25 1.91 9.36
CA SER A 195 4.92 1.96 8.05
C SER A 195 4.02 2.46 6.92
N GLN A 196 2.69 2.38 7.09
CA GLN A 196 1.70 2.67 6.05
C GLN A 196 0.99 4.01 6.27
N VAL A 197 0.75 4.38 7.52
CA VAL A 197 0.01 5.58 7.90
C VAL A 197 0.98 6.61 8.46
N SER A 198 1.02 7.82 7.88
CA SER A 198 1.90 8.89 8.36
C SER A 198 1.51 9.36 9.76
N PRO A 199 2.43 9.95 10.57
CA PRO A 199 2.06 10.48 11.88
C PRO A 199 0.89 11.48 11.84
N GLU A 200 0.80 12.28 10.78
CA GLU A 200 -0.28 13.27 10.65
C GLU A 200 -1.62 12.55 10.45
N ASP A 201 -1.63 11.55 9.58
CA ASP A 201 -2.82 10.76 9.29
C ASP A 201 -3.27 9.94 10.51
N ARG A 202 -2.34 9.44 11.33
CA ARG A 202 -2.68 8.77 12.60
C ARG A 202 -3.42 9.70 13.54
N TRP A 203 -2.99 10.97 13.63
CA TRP A 203 -3.68 11.98 14.44
C TRP A 203 -5.06 12.34 13.88
N LYS A 204 -5.22 12.40 12.55
CA LYS A 204 -6.53 12.58 11.90
C LYS A 204 -7.47 11.41 12.20
N ILE A 205 -6.99 10.17 12.06
CA ILE A 205 -7.74 8.96 12.41
C ILE A 205 -8.13 8.97 13.88
N ALA A 206 -7.21 9.24 14.79
CA ALA A 206 -7.47 9.29 16.22
C ALA A 206 -8.61 10.28 16.55
N LYS A 207 -8.58 11.47 15.93
CA LYS A 207 -9.63 12.48 16.08
C LYS A 207 -10.98 11.98 15.55
N TYR A 208 -11.00 11.34 14.37
CA TYR A 208 -12.23 10.75 13.84
C TYR A 208 -12.80 9.65 14.75
N VAL A 209 -11.96 8.78 15.31
CA VAL A 209 -12.39 7.75 16.27
C VAL A 209 -13.05 8.39 17.50
N LYS A 210 -12.53 9.51 18.01
CA LYS A 210 -13.21 10.24 19.10
C LYS A 210 -14.59 10.77 18.70
N THR A 211 -14.84 11.05 17.42
CA THR A 211 -16.20 11.42 16.96
C THR A 211 -17.16 10.24 16.93
N LEU A 212 -16.66 9.02 16.71
CA LEU A 212 -17.46 7.79 16.80
C LEU A 212 -17.86 7.50 18.25
N GLN A 213 -16.97 7.78 19.21
CA GLN A 213 -17.18 7.56 20.64
C GLN A 213 -18.13 8.56 21.31
N LYS A 214 -18.50 9.64 20.63
CA LYS A 214 -19.42 10.67 21.14
C LYS A 214 -20.89 10.41 20.77
N LYS A 215 -21.16 9.33 20.06
CA LYS A 215 -22.49 8.96 19.57
C LYS A 215 -23.06 7.81 20.39
#